data_AF-A0AAU5UP07-F1
#
_entry.id   AF-A0AAU5UP07-F1
#
_cell.length_a   1.000
_cell.length_b   1.000
_cell.length_c   1.000
_cell.angle_alpha   90.00
_cell.angle_beta   90.00
_cell.angle_gamma   90.00
#
_symmetry.space_group_name_H-M   'P 1'
#
loop_
_entity.id
_entity.type
_entity.pdbx_description
1 polymer ?
#
loop_
_entity_poly.entity_id
_entity_poly.type
_entity_poly.pdbx_seq_one_letter_code
_entity_poly.pdbx_strand_id
1 'polypeptide(L)'
;MIIRGLVAVALVAATAGCSSGGTPQPSASASQSTKPETPAVPAAKDGQNYQACTDGTCEVLIRQKATLNLNGDKFTATVVAATLKLTDSHGYISLSRDGTDVSRSGGGSAGGVAGGFAAVSWSNQNGPQHIATLTYAEGNTVIVAFTTRK
;
A
#
# COMPACT_ATOMS: atom_id res chain seq x y z
N MET A 1 -32.76 -31.83 -25.29
CA MET A 1 -32.09 -32.78 -24.39
C MET A 1 -32.93 -32.89 -23.12
N ILE A 2 -33.46 -34.09 -22.90
CA ILE A 2 -34.16 -34.59 -21.70
C ILE A 2 -33.05 -34.70 -20.61
N ILE A 3 -33.22 -34.54 -19.28
CA ILE A 3 -34.00 -35.36 -18.33
C ILE A 3 -34.15 -34.60 -16.99
N ARG A 4 -35.32 -34.80 -16.38
CA ARG A 4 -35.74 -34.51 -15.00
C ARG A 4 -35.01 -35.40 -13.96
N GLY A 5 -34.92 -34.96 -12.71
CA GLY A 5 -34.71 -35.81 -11.51
C GLY A 5 -34.65 -34.97 -10.23
N LEU A 6 -35.73 -34.88 -9.44
CA LEU A 6 -36.09 -35.72 -8.24
C LEU A 6 -35.08 -35.56 -7.08
N VAL A 7 -35.43 -34.88 -5.96
CA VAL A 7 -36.11 -35.43 -4.73
C VAL A 7 -35.12 -36.34 -3.97
N ALA A 8 -34.84 -36.30 -2.66
CA ALA A 8 -35.44 -35.74 -1.44
C ALA A 8 -34.47 -35.98 -0.25
N VAL A 9 -34.73 -35.31 0.89
CA VAL A 9 -34.74 -35.86 2.28
C VAL A 9 -33.46 -36.50 2.85
N ALA A 10 -32.97 -35.97 3.97
CA ALA A 10 -33.08 -36.64 5.29
C ALA A 10 -32.47 -35.80 6.43
N LEU A 11 -33.28 -35.64 7.48
CA LEU A 11 -33.01 -35.01 8.77
C LEU A 11 -32.75 -36.15 9.78
N VAL A 12 -31.61 -36.19 10.48
CA VAL A 12 -31.37 -37.02 11.69
C VAL A 12 -30.29 -36.30 12.52
N ALA A 13 -30.60 -35.61 13.62
CA ALA A 13 -30.84 -36.06 15.01
C ALA A 13 -29.58 -36.55 15.76
N ALA A 14 -29.40 -35.96 16.96
CA ALA A 14 -28.23 -35.98 17.82
C ALA A 14 -28.04 -37.27 18.63
N THR A 15 -26.79 -37.53 19.06
CA THR A 15 -26.49 -38.29 20.29
C THR A 15 -25.22 -37.76 20.96
N ALA A 16 -25.35 -37.39 22.24
CA ALA A 16 -24.26 -37.16 23.19
C ALA A 16 -23.64 -38.49 23.65
N GLY A 17 -22.36 -38.48 24.05
CA GLY A 17 -21.72 -39.61 24.71
C GLY A 17 -20.25 -39.36 25.11
N CYS A 18 -20.00 -39.27 26.41
CA CYS A 18 -18.68 -39.27 27.06
C CYS A 18 -18.08 -40.69 27.10
N SER A 19 -16.75 -40.83 26.97
CA SER A 19 -15.85 -41.39 28.00
C SER A 19 -14.52 -41.95 27.46
N SER A 20 -13.53 -41.79 28.33
CA SER A 20 -12.09 -42.01 28.26
C SER A 20 -11.60 -43.42 27.89
N GLY A 21 -10.43 -43.52 27.25
CA GLY A 21 -9.57 -44.70 27.34
C GLY A 21 -8.53 -44.90 26.23
N GLY A 22 -7.23 -44.86 26.58
CA GLY A 22 -6.22 -45.77 26.01
C GLY A 22 -5.15 -45.24 25.03
N THR A 23 -3.97 -44.90 25.58
CA THR A 23 -2.58 -45.30 25.19
C THR A 23 -2.03 -45.10 23.75
N PRO A 24 -0.69 -45.08 23.52
CA PRO A 24 0.00 -44.10 22.66
C PRO A 24 0.51 -44.67 21.34
N GLN A 25 0.66 -43.86 20.29
CA GLN A 25 1.40 -44.24 19.07
C GLN A 25 1.94 -43.01 18.31
N PRO A 26 3.14 -43.08 17.68
CA PRO A 26 4.07 -41.97 17.55
C PRO A 26 3.99 -41.21 16.22
N SER A 27 4.70 -40.08 16.20
CA SER A 27 5.27 -39.40 15.03
C SER A 27 4.32 -39.11 13.88
N ALA A 28 3.73 -37.92 13.92
CA ALA A 28 3.67 -37.09 12.72
C ALA A 28 4.35 -35.77 13.06
N SER A 29 5.62 -35.68 12.65
CA SER A 29 6.33 -34.43 12.52
C SER A 29 5.45 -33.51 11.67
N ALA A 30 4.81 -32.52 12.30
CA ALA A 30 4.11 -31.49 11.57
C ALA A 30 5.19 -30.66 10.87
N SER A 31 5.44 -31.01 9.61
CA SER A 31 6.25 -30.22 8.69
C SER A 31 5.87 -28.76 8.84
N GLN A 32 6.85 -27.97 9.27
CA GLN A 32 6.82 -26.52 9.25
C GLN A 32 6.40 -26.10 7.84
N SER A 33 5.17 -25.59 7.70
CA SER A 33 4.82 -24.83 6.51
C SER A 33 5.49 -23.46 6.68
N THR A 34 6.76 -23.40 6.32
CA THR A 34 7.46 -22.14 6.11
C THR A 34 6.86 -21.48 4.87
N LYS A 35 5.73 -20.79 5.07
CA LYS A 35 5.24 -19.81 4.11
C LYS A 35 6.44 -18.90 3.79
N PRO A 36 6.78 -18.69 2.50
CA PRO A 36 7.83 -17.75 2.15
C PRO A 36 7.49 -16.40 2.79
N GLU A 37 8.31 -15.95 3.74
CA GLU A 37 8.24 -14.60 4.26
C GLU A 37 8.55 -13.69 3.09
N THR A 38 7.49 -13.13 2.50
CA THR A 38 7.64 -11.96 1.64
C THR A 38 8.34 -10.90 2.51
N PRO A 39 9.37 -10.20 1.99
CA PRO A 39 10.02 -9.13 2.75
C PRO A 39 8.96 -8.24 3.38
N ALA A 40 9.04 -8.08 4.70
CA ALA A 40 8.07 -7.28 5.43
C ALA A 40 8.23 -5.82 4.97
N VAL A 41 7.24 -5.31 4.25
CA VAL A 41 7.15 -3.89 3.91
C VAL A 41 7.16 -3.10 5.22
N PRO A 42 8.05 -2.09 5.39
CA PRO A 42 8.08 -1.30 6.61
C PRO A 42 6.72 -0.66 6.92
N ALA A 43 6.46 -0.40 8.20
CA ALA A 43 5.26 0.32 8.59
C ALA A 43 5.46 1.82 8.34
N ALA A 44 4.57 2.41 7.55
CA ALA A 44 4.45 3.87 7.45
C ALA A 44 3.80 4.43 8.73
N LYS A 45 4.20 5.62 9.18
CA LYS A 45 3.66 6.27 10.39
C LYS A 45 2.13 6.29 10.43
N ASP A 46 1.50 6.65 9.31
CA ASP A 46 0.05 6.78 9.18
C ASP A 46 -0.57 5.58 8.41
N GLY A 47 0.22 4.56 8.06
CA GLY A 47 -0.25 3.40 7.31
C GLY A 47 -0.93 3.79 5.99
N GLN A 48 -2.14 3.29 5.74
CA GLN A 48 -2.94 3.66 4.56
C GLN A 48 -3.99 4.76 4.89
N ASN A 49 -3.81 5.50 5.99
CA ASN A 49 -4.71 6.58 6.37
C ASN A 49 -4.42 7.87 5.58
N TYR A 50 -4.89 7.94 4.34
CA TYR A 50 -4.66 9.10 3.46
C TYR A 50 -5.32 10.41 3.93
N GLN A 51 -6.28 10.33 4.87
CA GLN A 51 -6.87 11.51 5.49
C GLN A 51 -5.91 12.21 6.46
N ALA A 52 -4.86 11.52 6.93
CA ALA A 52 -3.82 12.14 7.75
C ALA A 52 -3.10 13.28 7.01
N CYS A 53 -3.10 13.27 5.67
CA CYS A 53 -2.39 14.25 4.86
C CYS A 53 -3.11 15.61 4.70
N THR A 54 -4.32 15.77 5.24
CA THR A 54 -5.12 16.99 5.04
C THR A 54 -4.48 18.25 5.61
N ASP A 55 -3.65 18.12 6.65
CA ASP A 55 -2.86 19.21 7.21
C ASP A 55 -1.55 19.47 6.44
N GLY A 56 -1.27 18.63 5.43
CA GLY A 56 -0.08 18.68 4.61
C GLY A 56 1.11 17.89 5.15
N THR A 57 1.01 17.19 6.28
CA THR A 57 2.11 16.41 6.87
C THR A 57 1.68 14.99 7.24
N CYS A 58 2.15 14.00 6.50
CA CYS A 58 1.82 12.59 6.74
C CYS A 58 2.92 11.67 6.20
N GLU A 59 2.95 10.42 6.66
CA GLU A 59 3.73 9.36 6.03
C GLU A 59 2.84 8.14 5.80
N VAL A 60 2.61 7.84 4.52
CA VAL A 60 1.61 6.85 4.09
C VAL A 60 2.21 5.77 3.20
N LEU A 61 1.66 4.57 3.35
CA LEU A 61 1.86 3.42 2.48
C LEU A 61 0.90 3.50 1.31
N ILE A 62 1.40 3.44 0.09
CA ILE A 62 0.60 3.44 -1.13
C ILE A 62 0.81 2.12 -1.87
N ARG A 63 -0.28 1.37 -2.05
CA ARG A 63 -0.32 0.13 -2.83
C ARG A 63 -1.01 0.41 -4.15
N GLN A 64 -0.27 0.40 -5.25
CA GLN A 64 -0.73 0.63 -6.63
C GLN A 64 -1.37 1.99 -6.92
N LYS A 65 -2.39 2.41 -6.16
CA LYS A 65 -3.12 3.66 -6.39
C LYS A 65 -3.76 4.18 -5.12
N ALA A 66 -3.70 5.49 -4.91
CA ALA A 66 -4.40 6.19 -3.83
C ALA A 66 -4.83 7.59 -4.27
N THR A 67 -5.85 8.13 -3.60
CA THR A 67 -6.19 9.56 -3.70
C THR A 67 -5.73 10.23 -2.43
N LEU A 68 -5.00 11.33 -2.57
CA LEU A 68 -4.42 12.10 -1.48
C LEU A 68 -4.99 13.52 -1.51
N ASN A 69 -5.17 14.12 -0.34
CA ASN A 69 -5.45 15.53 -0.19
C ASN A 69 -4.30 16.13 0.62
N LEU A 70 -3.48 16.97 0.01
CA LEU A 70 -2.34 17.62 0.63
C LEU A 70 -2.67 19.10 0.85
N ASN A 71 -3.06 19.47 2.07
CA ASN A 71 -3.42 20.86 2.42
C ASN A 71 -4.46 21.49 1.45
N GLY A 72 -5.46 20.71 1.01
CA GLY A 72 -6.53 21.14 0.10
C GLY A 72 -6.33 20.71 -1.35
N ASP A 73 -5.09 20.43 -1.76
CA ASP A 73 -4.76 20.04 -3.13
C ASP A 73 -4.94 18.53 -3.33
N LYS A 74 -5.67 18.15 -4.38
CA LYS A 74 -6.00 16.75 -4.66
C LYS A 74 -4.99 16.12 -5.61
N PHE A 75 -4.42 14.99 -5.20
CA PHE A 75 -3.48 14.21 -5.99
C PHE A 75 -3.96 12.77 -6.15
N THR A 76 -3.76 12.21 -7.34
CA THR A 76 -3.84 10.77 -7.58
C THR A 76 -2.42 10.19 -7.55
N ALA A 77 -2.11 9.39 -6.55
CA ALA A 77 -0.89 8.61 -6.47
C ALA A 77 -1.06 7.29 -7.22
N THR A 78 -0.11 6.94 -8.06
CA THR A 78 -0.02 5.64 -8.75
C THR A 78 1.38 5.08 -8.58
N VAL A 79 1.52 3.80 -8.30
CA VAL A 79 2.80 3.12 -8.09
C VAL A 79 2.95 1.99 -9.10
N VAL A 80 4.00 2.06 -9.90
CA VAL A 80 4.37 1.02 -10.87
C VAL A 80 5.87 0.84 -10.81
N ALA A 81 6.33 -0.40 -10.66
CA ALA A 81 7.77 -0.75 -10.71
C ALA A 81 8.65 0.13 -9.80
N ALA A 82 8.24 0.32 -8.55
CA ALA A 82 8.89 1.13 -7.52
C ALA A 82 8.96 2.64 -7.83
N THR A 83 8.18 3.10 -8.81
CA THR A 83 8.05 4.52 -9.17
C THR A 83 6.68 5.03 -8.74
N LEU A 84 6.68 6.08 -7.92
CA LEU A 84 5.50 6.83 -7.53
C LEU A 84 5.25 7.94 -8.54
N LYS A 85 4.03 7.99 -9.08
CA LYS A 85 3.52 9.08 -9.90
C LYS A 85 2.38 9.78 -9.17
N LEU A 86 2.55 11.06 -8.86
CA LEU A 86 1.50 11.93 -8.31
C LEU A 86 0.92 12.76 -9.44
N THR A 87 -0.38 12.69 -9.68
CA THR A 87 -1.05 13.45 -10.75
C THR A 87 -2.05 14.42 -10.14
N ASP A 88 -2.02 15.68 -10.58
CA ASP A 88 -2.95 16.74 -10.21
C ASP A 88 -3.57 17.36 -11.49
N SER A 89 -4.29 18.47 -11.35
CA SER A 89 -4.85 19.22 -12.49
C SER A 89 -3.82 19.96 -13.35
N HIS A 90 -2.58 20.08 -12.87
CA HIS A 90 -1.50 20.83 -13.51
C HIS A 90 -0.49 19.92 -14.22
N GLY A 91 -0.47 18.63 -13.90
CA GLY A 91 0.40 17.65 -14.52
C GLY A 91 0.65 16.46 -13.61
N TYR A 92 1.88 15.96 -13.65
CA TYR A 92 2.33 14.87 -12.80
C TYR A 92 3.75 15.08 -12.29
N ILE A 93 4.02 14.48 -11.13
CA ILE A 93 5.33 14.37 -10.52
C ILE A 93 5.70 12.90 -10.47
N SER A 94 6.92 12.55 -10.87
CA SER A 94 7.48 11.20 -10.70
C SER A 94 8.54 11.20 -9.61
N LEU A 95 8.59 10.12 -8.84
CA LEU A 95 9.66 9.81 -7.90
C LEU A 95 9.99 8.32 -8.04
N SER A 96 11.25 7.98 -8.31
CA SER A 96 11.74 6.60 -8.32
C SER A 96 12.68 6.34 -7.15
N ARG A 97 12.88 5.06 -6.81
CA ARG A 97 13.79 4.65 -5.72
C ARG A 97 15.22 5.18 -5.90
N ASP A 98 15.72 5.13 -7.12
CA ASP A 98 17.08 5.47 -7.54
C ASP A 98 17.28 6.96 -7.85
N GLY A 99 16.21 7.77 -7.81
CA GLY A 99 16.29 9.20 -8.07
C GLY A 99 16.55 9.57 -9.52
N THR A 100 16.52 8.62 -10.45
CA THR A 100 16.65 8.84 -11.90
C THR A 100 15.44 9.55 -12.48
N ASP A 101 14.25 9.33 -11.90
CA ASP A 101 12.98 9.84 -12.41
C ASP A 101 12.35 10.83 -11.44
N VAL A 102 13.06 11.94 -11.17
CA VAL A 102 12.49 13.11 -10.47
C VAL A 102 12.11 14.16 -11.50
N SER A 103 10.82 14.25 -11.81
CA SER A 103 10.31 15.19 -12.81
C SER A 103 8.97 15.78 -12.38
N ARG A 104 8.69 17.03 -12.80
CA ARG A 104 7.35 17.63 -12.77
C ARG A 104 6.98 18.05 -14.18
N SER A 105 5.91 17.50 -14.72
CA SER A 105 5.26 18.05 -15.92
C SER A 105 4.34 19.21 -15.52
N GLY A 106 4.23 20.23 -16.38
CA GLY A 106 3.32 21.37 -16.14
C GLY A 106 3.92 22.63 -15.50
N GLY A 107 5.25 22.69 -15.36
CA GLY A 107 5.94 23.86 -14.78
C GLY A 107 6.11 23.77 -13.26
N GLY A 108 7.26 24.24 -12.78
CA GLY A 108 7.73 24.09 -11.40
C GLY A 108 9.08 23.35 -11.34
N SER A 109 9.87 23.61 -10.32
CA SER A 109 11.15 22.93 -10.11
C SER A 109 10.91 21.61 -9.38
N ALA A 110 11.48 20.51 -9.87
CA ALA A 110 11.60 19.26 -9.13
C ALA A 110 13.09 19.08 -8.79
N GLY A 111 13.45 18.99 -7.51
CA GLY A 111 14.85 18.95 -7.11
C GLY A 111 15.14 18.05 -5.91
N GLY A 112 16.18 17.23 -6.05
CA GLY A 112 17.01 16.70 -4.96
C GLY A 112 16.74 15.26 -4.52
N VAL A 113 17.80 14.44 -4.52
CA VAL A 113 17.89 13.18 -3.76
C VAL A 113 18.36 13.49 -2.34
N ALA A 114 17.71 12.94 -1.32
CA ALA A 114 18.18 13.01 0.06
C ALA A 114 18.28 11.59 0.63
N GLY A 115 19.50 11.14 0.94
CA GLY A 115 19.71 9.86 1.63
C GLY A 115 19.51 8.59 0.77
N GLY A 116 19.62 8.68 -0.56
CA GLY A 116 19.53 7.52 -1.46
C GLY A 116 18.13 7.16 -1.95
N PHE A 117 17.11 7.92 -1.56
CA PHE A 117 15.77 7.88 -2.14
C PHE A 117 15.41 9.23 -2.78
N ALA A 118 14.50 9.21 -3.77
CA ALA A 118 14.03 10.45 -4.39
C ALA A 118 13.22 11.29 -3.40
N ALA A 119 13.55 12.58 -3.38
CA ALA A 119 12.67 13.61 -2.85
C ALA A 119 12.32 14.59 -3.98
N VAL A 120 11.18 15.27 -3.83
CA VAL A 120 10.78 16.34 -4.73
C VAL A 120 10.05 17.40 -3.92
N SER A 121 10.46 18.64 -4.13
CA SER A 121 9.74 19.81 -3.67
C SER A 121 9.08 20.47 -4.88
N TRP A 122 7.83 20.90 -4.77
CA TRP A 122 7.13 21.64 -5.81
C TRP A 122 6.17 22.66 -5.20
N SER A 123 5.85 23.69 -5.97
CA SER A 123 4.79 24.63 -5.64
C SER A 123 4.07 25.07 -6.91
N ASN A 124 2.80 25.44 -6.77
CA ASN A 124 2.09 26.19 -7.79
C ASN A 124 2.39 27.70 -7.61
N GLN A 125 2.19 28.51 -8.66
CA GLN A 125 2.38 29.96 -8.54
C GLN A 125 1.50 30.51 -7.41
N ASN A 126 2.13 31.11 -6.38
CA ASN A 126 1.48 31.61 -5.16
C ASN A 126 0.78 30.54 -4.30
N GLY A 127 1.07 29.26 -4.53
CA GLY A 127 0.55 28.14 -3.74
C GLY A 127 1.53 27.68 -2.66
N PRO A 128 1.09 26.76 -1.78
CA PRO A 128 1.96 26.15 -0.79
C PRO A 128 3.08 25.34 -1.46
N GLN A 129 4.22 25.22 -0.77
CA GLN A 129 5.31 24.35 -1.18
C GLN A 129 5.08 22.94 -0.60
N HIS A 130 4.86 21.98 -1.48
CA HIS A 130 4.77 20.58 -1.11
C HIS A 130 6.13 19.90 -1.28
N ILE A 131 6.40 18.94 -0.41
CA ILE A 131 7.59 18.11 -0.41
C ILE A 131 7.11 16.67 -0.29
N ALA A 132 7.60 15.79 -1.16
CA ALA A 132 7.41 14.35 -1.05
C ALA A 132 8.77 13.67 -1.00
N THR A 133 8.94 12.77 -0.05
CA THR A 133 10.17 12.00 0.15
C THR A 133 9.81 10.52 0.16
N LEU A 134 10.37 9.75 -0.77
CA LEU A 134 10.27 8.29 -0.72
C LEU A 134 11.13 7.77 0.42
N THR A 135 10.58 6.90 1.25
CA THR A 135 11.32 6.21 2.32
C THR A 135 11.40 4.69 2.07
N TYR A 136 10.52 4.18 1.21
CA TYR A 136 10.55 2.80 0.72
C TYR A 136 9.91 2.71 -0.66
N ALA A 137 10.44 1.86 -1.54
CA ALA A 137 9.84 1.58 -2.83
C ALA A 137 10.25 0.17 -3.33
N GLU A 138 9.27 -0.68 -3.58
CA GLU A 138 9.45 -2.04 -4.10
C GLU A 138 8.19 -2.50 -4.84
N GLY A 139 8.36 -3.07 -6.04
CA GLY A 139 7.25 -3.59 -6.84
C GLY A 139 6.17 -2.53 -7.08
N ASN A 140 4.97 -2.73 -6.56
CA ASN A 140 3.86 -1.77 -6.66
C ASN A 140 3.52 -1.10 -5.32
N THR A 141 4.48 -1.04 -4.41
CA THR A 141 4.30 -0.52 -3.05
C THR A 141 5.38 0.52 -2.75
N VAL A 142 4.96 1.68 -2.25
CA VAL A 142 5.88 2.71 -1.73
C VAL A 142 5.44 3.20 -0.36
N ILE A 143 6.39 3.71 0.41
CA ILE A 143 6.14 4.58 1.55
C ILE A 143 6.66 5.96 1.19
N VAL A 144 5.81 6.97 1.37
CA VAL A 144 6.11 8.35 1.05
C VAL A 144 5.72 9.24 2.22
N ALA A 145 6.65 10.10 2.61
CA ALA A 145 6.42 11.17 3.56
C ALA A 145 6.12 12.46 2.79
N PHE A 146 5.01 13.11 3.13
CA PHE A 146 4.60 14.40 2.61
C PHE A 146 4.78 15.49 3.67
N THR A 147 5.18 16.68 3.23
CA THR A 147 5.22 17.89 4.05
C THR A 147 4.83 19.08 3.20
N THR A 148 3.92 19.93 3.70
CA THR A 148 3.49 21.14 3.01
C THR A 148 3.82 22.36 3.85
N ARG A 149 4.47 23.35 3.23
CA ARG A 149 4.85 24.63 3.82
C ARG A 149 4.02 25.75 3.22
N LYS A 150 3.58 26.71 4.04
CA LYS A 150 2.83 27.91 3.65
C LYS A 150 3.76 29.11 3.58
#